data_AF-A0A949Q8L5-F1
#
_entry.id   AF-A0A949Q8L5-F1
#
_cell.length_a   1.000
_cell.length_b   1.000
_cell.length_c   1.000
_cell.angle_alpha   90.00
_cell.angle_beta   90.00
_cell.angle_gamma   90.00
#
_symmetry.space_group_name_H-M   'P 1'
#
loop_
_entity.id
_entity.type
_entity.pdbx_description
1 polymer ?
#
loop_
_entity_poly.entity_id
_entity_poly.type
_entity_poly.pdbx_seq_one_letter_code
_entity_poly.pdbx_strand_id
1 'polypeptide(L)'
;MQFNTLKSAIYSSRKQASRIYRKLSPLKYFPVLAALVVSTLFSPPTLSAQGRVVSPSSQTPVDSYIVKETGTQTTLMAKDVDHPVSPASLTKILTCIMAIESGRLEQDVLITKESTMVEPSKAGFMEGDRIKLIDLVRAAMVSSSNDAAFAIAIYLSGNVESFVASMNYKAKMIGMKNSFFTNPAGYDKGTYAGNISTAGDLMRLTEYSVRNPLFNQVARLEKVTVAEQTSKKVYWLRTHNKLLDRYPYAVGIKTGYTCKAGGCLIARAIKGNKDLLLVMLNARNRWDIASNMFDAAFSANSSNPVVLSGIFRSSAPQPRPLLVKKSERQEKKSIVSIKKRELTLKKQAIAKVKSGRHSKKLIAARLMPDKRLKKEVIAELKSRKKLKKHAIAESKSKVKRRQLVSLKPVKKAKKRVNLS
;
A
#
# COMPACT_ATOMS: atom_id res chain seq x y z
N MET A 1 -32.02 23.19 31.30
CA MET A 1 -33.20 23.78 30.65
C MET A 1 -33.23 23.62 29.12
N GLN A 2 -32.09 23.58 28.40
CA GLN A 2 -32.08 23.52 26.91
C GLN A 2 -32.40 22.15 26.26
N PHE A 3 -32.37 21.03 26.99
CA PHE A 3 -32.63 19.70 26.41
C PHE A 3 -34.12 19.35 26.23
N ASN A 4 -35.02 19.96 27.04
CA ASN A 4 -36.45 19.69 26.96
C ASN A 4 -37.12 20.46 25.81
N THR A 5 -36.58 21.63 25.45
CA THR A 5 -37.05 22.46 24.33
C THR A 5 -36.81 21.79 22.97
N LEU A 6 -35.69 21.07 22.82
CA LEU A 6 -35.37 20.37 21.56
C LEU A 6 -36.26 19.13 21.35
N LYS A 7 -36.62 18.42 22.43
CA LYS A 7 -37.54 17.27 22.35
C LYS A 7 -38.96 17.70 21.99
N SER A 8 -39.45 18.82 22.52
CA SER A 8 -40.80 19.30 22.18
C SER A 8 -40.88 19.76 20.71
N ALA A 9 -39.82 20.40 20.21
CA ALA A 9 -39.72 20.80 18.80
C ALA A 9 -39.78 19.59 17.86
N ILE A 10 -38.94 18.56 18.09
CA ILE A 10 -38.91 17.33 17.28
C ILE A 10 -40.26 16.57 17.33
N TYR A 11 -40.92 16.57 18.48
CA TYR A 11 -42.23 15.93 18.63
C TYR A 11 -43.34 16.68 17.86
N SER A 12 -43.31 18.02 17.89
CA SER A 12 -44.27 18.85 17.14
C SER A 12 -44.12 18.66 15.62
N SER A 13 -42.88 18.63 15.11
CA SER A 13 -42.61 18.46 13.68
C SER A 13 -43.05 17.09 13.16
N ARG A 14 -42.89 16.03 13.97
CA ARG A 14 -43.40 14.69 13.62
C ARG A 14 -44.92 14.61 13.57
N LYS A 15 -45.62 15.30 14.47
CA LYS A 15 -47.09 15.33 14.48
C LYS A 15 -47.65 16.16 13.32
N GLN A 16 -46.91 17.18 12.88
CA GLN A 16 -47.27 17.98 11.71
C GLN A 16 -47.02 17.20 10.40
N ALA A 17 -45.89 16.49 10.30
CA ALA A 17 -45.61 15.60 9.16
C ALA A 17 -46.63 14.47 9.03
N SER A 18 -47.02 13.80 10.13
CA SER A 18 -48.01 12.72 10.06
C SER A 18 -49.41 13.20 9.67
N ARG A 19 -49.79 14.43 10.01
CA ARG A 19 -51.04 15.06 9.54
C ARG A 19 -51.03 15.36 8.04
N ILE A 20 -49.88 15.74 7.48
CA ILE A 20 -49.72 15.99 6.03
C ILE A 20 -49.82 14.65 5.27
N TYR A 21 -49.14 13.61 5.74
CA TYR A 21 -49.19 12.28 5.11
C TYR A 21 -50.57 11.64 5.15
N ARG A 22 -51.40 11.92 6.18
CA ARG A 22 -52.76 11.38 6.30
C ARG A 22 -53.78 12.05 5.37
N LYS A 23 -53.45 13.21 4.77
CA LYS A 23 -54.29 13.91 3.78
C LYS A 23 -53.97 13.55 2.32
N LEU A 24 -52.91 12.79 2.08
CA LEU A 24 -52.54 12.32 0.74
C LEU A 24 -53.15 10.94 0.52
N SER A 25 -54.33 10.87 -0.08
CA SER A 25 -54.92 9.59 -0.50
C SER A 25 -54.16 9.03 -1.72
N PRO A 26 -53.81 7.73 -1.75
CA PRO A 26 -52.97 7.14 -2.79
C PRO A 26 -53.67 6.97 -4.16
N LEU A 27 -54.94 7.37 -4.30
CA LEU A 27 -55.75 7.13 -5.50
C LEU A 27 -55.71 8.24 -6.57
N LYS A 28 -55.09 9.41 -6.31
CA LYS A 28 -55.14 10.55 -7.27
C LYS A 28 -53.88 10.72 -8.15
N TYR A 29 -52.82 9.94 -7.94
CA TYR A 29 -51.55 10.10 -8.67
C TYR A 29 -51.16 8.89 -9.55
N PHE A 30 -52.02 7.86 -9.60
CA PHE A 30 -51.77 6.67 -10.40
C PHE A 30 -51.70 6.92 -11.93
N PRO A 31 -52.49 7.82 -12.55
CA PRO A 31 -52.39 8.04 -13.99
C PRO A 31 -51.14 8.83 -14.40
N VAL A 32 -50.52 9.60 -13.49
CA VAL A 32 -49.30 10.39 -13.77
C VAL A 32 -48.04 9.53 -13.73
N LEU A 33 -48.02 8.46 -12.91
CA LEU A 33 -46.90 7.52 -12.87
C LEU A 33 -46.86 6.59 -14.10
N ALA A 34 -48.02 6.25 -14.69
CA ALA A 34 -48.10 5.38 -15.86
C ALA A 34 -47.57 6.06 -17.14
N ALA A 35 -47.76 7.38 -17.31
CA ALA A 35 -47.26 8.13 -18.45
C ALA A 35 -45.72 8.31 -18.47
N LEU A 36 -45.08 8.25 -17.29
CA LEU A 36 -43.61 8.34 -17.16
C LEU A 36 -42.87 7.04 -17.45
N VAL A 37 -43.56 5.89 -17.46
CA VAL A 37 -42.97 4.57 -17.77
C VAL A 37 -43.03 4.27 -19.28
N VAL A 38 -43.94 4.92 -20.03
CA VAL A 38 -44.10 4.67 -21.47
C VAL A 38 -43.11 5.50 -22.33
N SER A 39 -42.60 6.62 -21.81
CA SER A 39 -41.60 7.45 -22.53
C SER A 39 -40.15 6.91 -22.45
N THR A 40 -39.88 5.87 -21.66
CA THR A 40 -38.55 5.23 -21.58
C THR A 40 -38.34 4.08 -22.58
N LEU A 41 -39.32 3.78 -23.45
CA LEU A 41 -39.24 2.66 -24.39
C LEU A 41 -38.85 3.05 -25.82
N PHE A 42 -38.60 4.33 -26.10
CA PHE A 42 -38.11 4.81 -27.40
C PHE A 42 -36.86 5.67 -27.21
N SER A 43 -35.75 5.04 -26.81
CA SER A 43 -34.42 5.60 -27.08
C SER A 43 -33.94 5.04 -28.42
N PRO A 44 -33.50 5.88 -29.38
CA PRO A 44 -32.90 5.36 -30.60
C PRO A 44 -31.69 4.49 -30.23
N PRO A 45 -31.36 3.43 -31.01
CA PRO A 45 -30.21 2.60 -30.72
C PRO A 45 -28.96 3.49 -30.69
N THR A 46 -28.39 3.67 -29.51
CA THR A 46 -27.06 4.25 -29.37
C THR A 46 -26.12 3.31 -30.12
N LEU A 47 -25.66 3.76 -31.28
CA LEU A 47 -24.58 3.14 -32.04
C LEU A 47 -23.39 2.99 -31.08
N SER A 48 -23.19 1.78 -30.56
CA SER A 48 -22.09 1.50 -29.65
C SER A 48 -20.81 1.55 -30.48
N ALA A 49 -20.17 2.72 -30.49
CA ALA A 49 -18.85 2.88 -31.04
C ALA A 49 -17.90 2.00 -30.21
N GLN A 50 -17.52 0.86 -30.78
CA GLN A 50 -16.49 -0.01 -30.22
C GLN A 50 -15.16 0.75 -30.24
N GLY A 51 -14.88 1.46 -29.15
CA GLY A 51 -13.61 2.13 -28.92
C GLY A 51 -12.47 1.11 -29.04
N ARG A 52 -11.64 1.28 -30.05
CA ARG A 52 -10.52 0.39 -30.35
C ARG A 52 -9.48 0.52 -29.23
N VAL A 53 -9.40 -0.49 -28.36
CA VAL A 53 -8.23 -0.67 -27.49
C VAL A 53 -7.03 -0.81 -28.41
N VAL A 54 -6.10 0.14 -28.37
CA VAL A 54 -4.76 -0.08 -28.90
C VAL A 54 -4.08 -1.01 -27.90
N SER A 55 -4.40 -2.29 -27.98
CA SER A 55 -3.62 -3.33 -27.33
C SER A 55 -2.29 -3.33 -28.09
N PRO A 56 -1.17 -2.87 -27.50
CA PRO A 56 0.11 -3.24 -28.07
C PRO A 56 0.11 -4.76 -28.16
N SER A 57 0.54 -5.30 -29.30
CA SER A 57 0.57 -6.74 -29.54
C SER A 57 1.07 -7.49 -28.30
N SER A 58 0.49 -8.65 -28.03
CA SER A 58 0.80 -9.58 -26.92
C SER A 58 2.28 -10.00 -26.78
N GLN A 59 3.17 -9.41 -27.57
CA GLN A 59 4.60 -9.68 -27.65
C GLN A 59 5.49 -8.68 -26.88
N THR A 60 4.93 -7.64 -26.24
CA THR A 60 5.78 -6.72 -25.45
C THR A 60 6.33 -7.46 -24.22
N PRO A 61 7.67 -7.61 -24.06
CA PRO A 61 8.28 -8.44 -23.02
C PRO A 61 8.30 -7.72 -21.66
N VAL A 62 7.09 -7.42 -21.18
CA VAL A 62 6.78 -6.77 -19.91
C VAL A 62 5.64 -7.55 -19.27
N ASP A 63 5.82 -7.96 -18.02
CA ASP A 63 4.81 -8.76 -17.33
C ASP A 63 3.60 -7.91 -16.95
N SER A 64 3.81 -6.74 -16.37
CA SER A 64 2.74 -5.85 -15.91
C SER A 64 3.09 -4.39 -16.21
N TYR A 65 2.12 -3.62 -16.71
CA TYR A 65 2.29 -2.20 -16.94
C TYR A 65 0.96 -1.43 -16.88
N ILE A 66 1.06 -0.12 -16.67
CA ILE A 66 -0.05 0.82 -16.81
C ILE A 66 0.48 2.19 -17.26
N VAL A 67 -0.20 2.79 -18.24
CA VAL A 67 0.02 4.16 -18.73
C VAL A 67 -1.22 4.98 -18.48
N LYS A 68 -1.06 6.13 -17.82
CA LYS A 68 -2.14 7.07 -17.52
C LYS A 68 -1.75 8.48 -17.86
N GLU A 69 -2.74 9.29 -18.17
CA GLU A 69 -2.59 10.74 -18.19
C GLU A 69 -2.67 11.29 -16.75
N THR A 70 -1.73 12.16 -16.39
CA THR A 70 -1.59 12.71 -15.05
C THR A 70 -2.79 13.59 -14.71
N GLY A 71 -3.33 13.44 -13.51
CA GLY A 71 -4.45 14.26 -13.03
C GLY A 71 -5.83 13.81 -13.54
N THR A 72 -5.89 12.82 -14.44
CA THR A 72 -7.16 12.26 -14.94
C THR A 72 -7.37 10.82 -14.48
N GLN A 73 -8.57 10.28 -14.71
CA GLN A 73 -8.85 8.86 -14.53
C GLN A 73 -8.55 8.03 -15.78
N THR A 74 -8.10 8.69 -16.86
CA THR A 74 -7.90 8.07 -18.17
C THR A 74 -6.71 7.13 -18.14
N THR A 75 -6.98 5.85 -18.42
CA THR A 75 -5.95 4.83 -18.62
C THR A 75 -5.80 4.61 -20.12
N LEU A 76 -4.59 4.79 -20.63
CA LEU A 76 -4.28 4.72 -22.06
C LEU A 76 -3.87 3.30 -22.46
N MET A 77 -3.10 2.64 -21.59
CA MET A 77 -2.60 1.27 -21.81
C MET A 77 -2.52 0.56 -20.46
N ALA A 78 -2.84 -0.74 -20.41
CA ALA A 78 -2.71 -1.53 -19.19
C ALA A 78 -2.54 -3.03 -19.49
N LYS A 79 -1.76 -3.71 -18.65
CA LYS A 79 -1.61 -5.18 -18.64
C LYS A 79 -1.35 -5.64 -17.21
N ASP A 80 -2.11 -6.64 -16.75
CA ASP A 80 -1.93 -7.35 -15.47
C ASP A 80 -1.66 -6.43 -14.28
N VAL A 81 -2.45 -5.35 -14.17
CA VAL A 81 -2.18 -4.23 -13.24
C VAL A 81 -2.29 -4.60 -11.76
N ASP A 82 -2.97 -5.70 -11.44
CA ASP A 82 -3.15 -6.22 -10.09
C ASP A 82 -2.24 -7.43 -9.78
N HIS A 83 -1.32 -7.79 -10.69
CA HIS A 83 -0.39 -8.89 -10.46
C HIS A 83 0.64 -8.54 -9.36
N PRO A 84 0.73 -9.32 -8.28
CA PRO A 84 1.63 -9.04 -7.17
C PRO A 84 3.07 -9.42 -7.50
N VAL A 85 3.98 -8.45 -7.42
CA VAL A 85 5.41 -8.63 -7.70
C VAL A 85 6.27 -7.90 -6.68
N SER A 86 7.56 -8.25 -6.63
CA SER A 86 8.57 -7.47 -5.92
C SER A 86 8.75 -6.11 -6.63
N PRO A 87 8.55 -4.96 -5.97
CA PRO A 87 8.65 -3.63 -6.62
C PRO A 87 10.11 -3.16 -6.82
N ALA A 88 11.10 -3.90 -6.30
CA ALA A 88 12.49 -3.47 -6.22
C ALA A 88 12.60 -2.03 -5.67
N SER A 89 13.59 -1.26 -6.12
CA SER A 89 13.82 0.11 -5.64
C SER A 89 12.71 1.13 -5.93
N LEU A 90 11.62 0.75 -6.62
CA LEU A 90 10.43 1.61 -6.72
C LEU A 90 9.80 1.87 -5.34
N THR A 91 10.04 0.98 -4.36
CA THR A 91 9.71 1.20 -2.94
C THR A 91 10.20 2.56 -2.42
N LYS A 92 11.38 3.02 -2.87
CA LYS A 92 12.00 4.25 -2.34
C LYS A 92 11.16 5.50 -2.62
N ILE A 93 10.23 5.47 -3.59
CA ILE A 93 9.29 6.57 -3.82
C ILE A 93 8.46 6.82 -2.55
N LEU A 94 7.94 5.76 -1.93
CA LEU A 94 7.15 5.87 -0.69
C LEU A 94 8.01 6.39 0.47
N THR A 95 9.24 5.88 0.60
CA THR A 95 10.20 6.35 1.60
C THR A 95 10.51 7.86 1.42
N CYS A 96 10.77 8.28 0.19
CA CYS A 96 11.14 9.66 -0.12
C CYS A 96 9.97 10.63 0.03
N ILE A 97 8.76 10.26 -0.43
CA ILE A 97 7.60 11.16 -0.27
C ILE A 97 7.25 11.34 1.22
N MET A 98 7.40 10.30 2.04
CA MET A 98 7.25 10.42 3.51
C MET A 98 8.29 11.35 4.13
N ALA A 99 9.54 11.34 3.64
CA ALA A 99 10.57 12.27 4.08
C ALA A 99 10.29 13.72 3.65
N ILE A 100 9.85 13.91 2.40
CA ILE A 100 9.47 15.21 1.86
C ILE A 100 8.31 15.83 2.66
N GLU A 101 7.32 15.02 3.03
CA GLU A 101 6.16 15.46 3.80
C GLU A 101 6.43 15.65 5.30
N SER A 102 7.63 15.30 5.78
CA SER A 102 7.95 15.32 7.21
C SER A 102 8.14 16.73 7.80
N GLY A 103 8.34 17.74 6.95
CA GLY A 103 8.71 19.11 7.38
C GLY A 103 10.13 19.22 7.96
N ARG A 104 10.97 18.20 7.80
CA ARG A 104 12.30 18.07 8.44
C ARG A 104 13.47 18.02 7.45
N LEU A 105 13.25 18.43 6.20
CA LEU A 105 14.20 18.23 5.09
C LEU A 105 15.57 18.89 5.30
N GLU A 106 15.62 20.01 6.02
CA GLU A 106 16.87 20.73 6.29
C GLU A 106 17.66 20.21 7.49
N GLN A 107 17.10 19.24 8.22
CA GLN A 107 17.72 18.69 9.43
C GLN A 107 18.80 17.67 9.09
N ASP A 108 19.83 17.65 9.92
CA ASP A 108 20.95 16.73 9.81
C ASP A 108 20.58 15.35 10.36
N VAL A 109 20.80 14.33 9.54
CA VAL A 109 20.57 12.93 9.86
C VAL A 109 21.92 12.30 10.17
N LEU A 110 22.04 11.71 11.37
CA LEU A 110 23.19 10.90 11.73
C LEU A 110 23.08 9.53 11.04
N ILE A 111 24.08 9.19 10.24
CA ILE A 111 24.19 7.88 9.59
C ILE A 111 24.60 6.85 10.65
N THR A 112 23.75 5.85 10.85
CA THR A 112 23.97 4.77 11.83
C THR A 112 24.65 3.57 11.17
N LYS A 113 25.32 2.74 11.97
CA LYS A 113 25.82 1.43 11.51
C LYS A 113 24.75 0.59 10.82
N GLU A 114 23.53 0.61 11.34
CA GLU A 114 22.41 -0.13 10.77
C GLU A 114 22.09 0.33 9.35
N SER A 115 22.11 1.65 9.10
CA SER A 115 21.85 2.19 7.77
C SER A 115 22.93 1.84 6.73
N THR A 116 24.18 1.62 7.16
CA THR A 116 25.28 1.24 6.26
C THR A 116 25.32 -0.27 5.99
N MET A 117 24.77 -1.10 6.89
CA MET A 117 24.75 -2.57 6.81
C MET A 117 23.60 -3.13 5.96
N VAL A 118 23.37 -2.55 4.79
CA VAL A 118 22.30 -2.92 3.84
C VAL A 118 22.84 -3.58 2.56
N GLU A 119 21.95 -4.09 1.70
CA GLU A 119 22.32 -4.67 0.39
C GLU A 119 22.97 -3.62 -0.56
N PRO A 120 23.72 -4.06 -1.60
CA PRO A 120 24.36 -3.18 -2.59
C PRO A 120 23.39 -2.24 -3.34
N SER A 121 23.96 -1.23 -4.01
CA SER A 121 23.33 0.05 -4.42
C SER A 121 23.33 1.07 -3.27
N LYS A 122 24.53 1.51 -2.87
CA LYS A 122 24.77 2.46 -1.77
C LYS A 122 25.40 3.75 -2.28
N ALA A 123 25.19 4.85 -1.58
CA ALA A 123 25.96 6.08 -1.80
C ALA A 123 27.37 5.97 -1.19
N GLY A 124 27.54 5.11 -0.19
CA GLY A 124 28.81 4.92 0.51
C GLY A 124 28.95 5.83 1.72
N PHE A 125 27.83 6.27 2.31
CA PHE A 125 27.84 7.02 3.56
C PHE A 125 28.49 6.21 4.67
N MET A 126 29.22 6.88 5.55
CA MET A 126 29.94 6.24 6.65
C MET A 126 29.16 6.42 7.94
N GLU A 127 29.28 5.44 8.84
CA GLU A 127 28.74 5.59 10.19
C GLU A 127 29.35 6.84 10.85
N GLY A 128 28.50 7.67 11.46
CA GLY A 128 28.90 8.94 12.07
C GLY A 128 28.76 10.16 11.15
N ASP A 129 28.61 9.97 9.83
CA ASP A 129 28.33 11.09 8.92
C ASP A 129 27.04 11.82 9.33
N ARG A 130 27.02 13.14 9.16
CA ARG A 130 25.80 13.95 9.22
C ARG A 130 25.43 14.41 7.82
N ILE A 131 24.27 13.98 7.33
CA ILE A 131 23.77 14.31 5.99
C ILE A 131 22.40 14.97 6.12
N LYS A 132 22.14 16.05 5.38
CA LYS A 132 20.80 16.66 5.37
C LYS A 132 19.76 15.66 4.85
N LEU A 133 18.56 15.67 5.45
CA LEU A 133 17.49 14.77 5.02
C LEU A 133 17.13 14.94 3.53
N ILE A 134 17.15 16.16 3.00
CA ILE A 134 16.96 16.41 1.57
C ILE A 134 18.01 15.74 0.69
N ASP A 135 19.26 15.67 1.14
CA ASP A 135 20.33 15.04 0.38
C ASP A 135 20.25 13.51 0.43
N LEU A 136 19.73 12.94 1.53
CA LEU A 136 19.36 11.53 1.57
C LEU A 136 18.21 11.22 0.60
N VAL A 137 17.20 12.09 0.52
CA VAL A 137 16.11 11.95 -0.47
C VAL A 137 16.65 11.98 -1.88
N ARG A 138 17.55 12.94 -2.19
CA ARG A 138 18.21 13.03 -3.51
C ARG A 138 19.05 11.78 -3.80
N ALA A 139 19.86 11.30 -2.85
CA ALA A 139 20.66 10.09 -3.00
C ALA A 139 19.78 8.84 -3.25
N ALA A 140 18.70 8.67 -2.48
CA ALA A 140 17.77 7.55 -2.62
C ALA A 140 17.04 7.56 -3.98
N MET A 141 16.72 8.74 -4.52
CA MET A 141 16.05 8.86 -5.82
C MET A 141 17.03 8.74 -7.01
N VAL A 142 18.18 9.42 -6.96
CA VAL A 142 19.16 9.50 -8.05
C VAL A 142 19.96 8.20 -8.17
N SER A 143 20.81 7.88 -7.20
CA SER A 143 21.66 6.67 -7.25
C SER A 143 20.98 5.41 -6.73
N SER A 144 19.70 5.49 -6.34
CA SER A 144 18.97 4.36 -5.76
C SER A 144 19.60 3.84 -4.46
N SER A 145 20.21 4.73 -3.69
CA SER A 145 20.97 4.43 -2.47
C SER A 145 20.09 3.78 -1.39
N ASN A 146 20.45 2.56 -0.97
CA ASN A 146 19.81 1.79 0.10
C ASN A 146 20.14 2.36 1.47
N ASP A 147 21.39 2.77 1.67
CA ASP A 147 21.88 3.41 2.90
C ASP A 147 21.13 4.71 3.18
N ALA A 148 20.86 5.53 2.17
CA ALA A 148 20.00 6.70 2.32
C ALA A 148 18.56 6.33 2.74
N ALA A 149 17.96 5.33 2.09
CA ALA A 149 16.60 4.92 2.39
C ALA A 149 16.45 4.40 3.84
N PHE A 150 17.45 3.66 4.34
CA PHE A 150 17.47 3.20 5.72
C PHE A 150 17.76 4.33 6.72
N ALA A 151 18.68 5.24 6.40
CA ALA A 151 18.93 6.42 7.23
C ALA A 151 17.67 7.30 7.36
N ILE A 152 16.94 7.52 6.25
CA ILE A 152 15.63 8.19 6.25
C ILE A 152 14.65 7.47 7.20
N ALA A 153 14.56 6.14 7.08
CA ALA A 153 13.63 5.35 7.89
C ALA A 153 13.92 5.46 9.39
N ILE A 154 15.18 5.25 9.77
CA ILE A 154 15.65 5.32 11.16
C ILE A 154 15.47 6.74 11.70
N TYR A 155 15.79 7.77 10.92
CA TYR A 155 15.62 9.15 11.33
C TYR A 155 14.16 9.53 11.60
N LEU A 156 13.25 9.14 10.70
CA LEU A 156 11.86 9.57 10.78
C LEU A 156 11.06 8.82 11.84
N SER A 157 11.42 7.56 12.16
CA SER A 157 10.64 6.69 13.04
C SER A 157 11.44 6.01 14.15
N GLY A 158 12.72 6.31 14.30
CA GLY A 158 13.63 5.77 15.32
C GLY A 158 14.18 4.38 15.01
N ASN A 159 13.45 3.56 14.24
CA ASN A 159 13.89 2.24 13.76
C ASN A 159 13.14 1.84 12.48
N VAL A 160 13.66 0.83 11.79
CA VAL A 160 13.12 0.33 10.52
C VAL A 160 11.72 -0.25 10.69
N GLU A 161 11.45 -1.00 11.75
CA GLU A 161 10.15 -1.65 11.98
C GLU A 161 9.02 -0.62 12.11
N SER A 162 9.26 0.46 12.85
CA SER A 162 8.31 1.56 13.06
C SER A 162 8.10 2.37 11.77
N PHE A 163 9.16 2.55 10.99
CA PHE A 163 9.04 3.19 9.68
C PHE A 163 8.22 2.34 8.72
N VAL A 164 8.48 1.03 8.65
CA VAL A 164 7.74 0.08 7.81
C VAL A 164 6.25 0.01 8.19
N ALA A 165 5.93 0.08 9.49
CA ALA A 165 4.54 0.21 9.93
C ALA A 165 3.90 1.50 9.39
N SER A 166 4.65 2.61 9.40
CA SER A 166 4.21 3.89 8.84
C SER A 166 4.08 3.86 7.31
N MET A 167 4.97 3.17 6.61
CA MET A 167 4.89 2.94 5.16
C MET A 167 3.61 2.19 4.79
N ASN A 168 3.31 1.08 5.47
CA ASN A 168 2.10 0.30 5.22
C ASN A 168 0.82 1.09 5.57
N TYR A 169 0.86 1.90 6.63
CA TYR A 169 -0.23 2.81 6.95
C TYR A 169 -0.44 3.84 5.84
N LYS A 170 0.63 4.50 5.38
CA LYS A 170 0.57 5.48 4.29
C LYS A 170 0.06 4.83 3.00
N ALA A 171 0.58 3.65 2.63
CA ALA A 171 0.16 2.88 1.46
C ALA A 171 -1.35 2.64 1.47
N LYS A 172 -1.90 2.20 2.61
CA LYS A 172 -3.35 2.02 2.77
C LYS A 172 -4.12 3.34 2.63
N MET A 173 -3.62 4.43 3.22
CA MET A 173 -4.25 5.75 3.14
C MET A 173 -4.33 6.30 1.72
N ILE A 174 -3.33 6.01 0.88
CA ILE A 174 -3.31 6.42 -0.53
C ILE A 174 -3.90 5.36 -1.48
N GLY A 175 -4.54 4.32 -0.93
CA GLY A 175 -5.30 3.33 -1.70
C GLY A 175 -4.48 2.20 -2.33
N MET A 176 -3.25 1.97 -1.89
CA MET A 176 -2.41 0.84 -2.30
C MET A 176 -2.85 -0.45 -1.58
N LYS A 177 -3.95 -1.05 -2.03
CA LYS A 177 -4.63 -2.16 -1.32
C LYS A 177 -3.95 -3.52 -1.50
N ASN A 178 -3.14 -3.66 -2.55
CA ASN A 178 -2.46 -4.89 -2.95
C ASN A 178 -0.95 -4.83 -2.66
N SER A 179 -0.53 -3.88 -1.82
CA SER A 179 0.87 -3.64 -1.46
C SER A 179 1.14 -3.93 0.01
N PHE A 180 2.32 -4.46 0.27
CA PHE A 180 2.85 -4.68 1.60
C PHE A 180 4.36 -4.46 1.59
N PHE A 181 4.85 -3.63 2.51
CA PHE A 181 6.26 -3.30 2.64
C PHE A 181 6.85 -3.94 3.89
N THR A 182 8.04 -4.50 3.76
CA THR A 182 8.88 -5.05 4.83
C THR A 182 10.16 -4.24 5.03
N ASN A 183 10.53 -3.38 4.07
CA ASN A 183 11.72 -2.53 4.13
C ASN A 183 11.57 -1.24 3.30
N PRO A 184 12.37 -0.19 3.58
CA PRO A 184 12.27 1.12 2.90
C PRO A 184 12.95 1.19 1.53
N ALA A 185 13.69 0.16 1.12
CA ALA A 185 14.59 0.21 -0.03
C ALA A 185 14.18 -0.67 -1.21
N GLY A 186 13.40 -1.73 -0.99
CA GLY A 186 12.89 -2.63 -2.01
C GLY A 186 13.72 -3.85 -2.35
N TYR A 187 14.83 -4.14 -1.65
CA TYR A 187 15.62 -5.33 -1.95
C TYR A 187 14.95 -6.63 -1.42
N ASP A 188 15.27 -7.76 -2.05
CA ASP A 188 14.58 -9.05 -1.88
C ASP A 188 15.32 -10.07 -1.00
N LYS A 189 16.49 -9.72 -0.44
CA LYS A 189 17.33 -10.63 0.36
C LYS A 189 17.50 -10.15 1.80
N GLY A 190 17.85 -11.08 2.68
CA GLY A 190 18.18 -10.80 4.08
C GLY A 190 16.97 -10.55 4.99
N THR A 191 17.24 -9.98 6.16
CA THR A 191 16.31 -9.82 7.29
C THR A 191 15.01 -9.10 6.93
N TYR A 192 15.05 -8.20 5.95
CA TYR A 192 13.91 -7.36 5.60
C TYR A 192 13.30 -7.66 4.21
N ALA A 193 13.56 -8.84 3.64
CA ALA A 193 12.95 -9.26 2.37
C ALA A 193 11.42 -9.38 2.46
N GLY A 194 10.72 -9.14 1.34
CA GLY A 194 9.27 -9.40 1.25
C GLY A 194 8.38 -8.24 0.80
N ASN A 195 8.95 -7.14 0.28
CA ASN A 195 8.14 -6.09 -0.35
C ASN A 195 7.33 -6.67 -1.52
N ILE A 196 6.03 -6.38 -1.55
CA ILE A 196 5.09 -6.76 -2.61
C ILE A 196 4.29 -5.52 -3.00
N SER A 197 4.06 -5.34 -4.30
CA SER A 197 3.17 -4.33 -4.84
C SER A 197 2.61 -4.78 -6.20
N THR A 198 1.84 -3.92 -6.85
CA THR A 198 1.28 -4.14 -8.20
C THR A 198 1.49 -2.88 -9.05
N ALA A 199 1.35 -2.98 -10.38
CA ALA A 199 1.48 -1.80 -11.24
C ALA A 199 0.40 -0.76 -10.92
N GLY A 200 -0.83 -1.19 -10.62
CA GLY A 200 -1.93 -0.31 -10.21
C GLY A 200 -1.65 0.42 -8.89
N ASP A 201 -1.11 -0.27 -7.88
CA ASP A 201 -0.75 0.37 -6.61
C ASP A 201 0.44 1.33 -6.75
N LEU A 202 1.46 0.95 -7.50
CA LEU A 202 2.59 1.83 -7.79
C LEU A 202 2.17 3.04 -8.62
N MET A 203 1.17 2.91 -9.50
CA MET A 203 0.58 4.06 -10.19
C MET A 203 -0.09 5.02 -9.20
N ARG A 204 -0.87 4.52 -8.22
CA ARG A 204 -1.46 5.37 -7.16
C ARG A 204 -0.39 6.09 -6.34
N LEU A 205 0.69 5.39 -5.97
CA LEU A 205 1.83 6.01 -5.30
C LEU A 205 2.45 7.12 -6.14
N THR A 206 2.56 6.89 -7.44
CA THR A 206 3.15 7.85 -8.39
C THR A 206 2.26 9.07 -8.52
N GLU A 207 0.98 8.91 -8.82
CA GLU A 207 -0.01 9.99 -8.91
C GLU A 207 -0.09 10.81 -7.62
N TYR A 208 0.05 10.15 -6.46
CA TYR A 208 0.15 10.83 -5.18
C TYR A 208 1.42 11.68 -5.08
N SER A 209 2.58 11.10 -5.40
CA SER A 209 3.89 11.73 -5.20
C SER A 209 4.14 12.89 -6.17
N VAL A 210 3.71 12.78 -7.42
CA VAL A 210 3.91 13.83 -8.45
C VAL A 210 3.06 15.09 -8.20
N ARG A 211 2.14 15.08 -7.24
CA ARG A 211 1.46 16.29 -6.78
C ARG A 211 2.38 17.20 -5.95
N ASN A 212 3.47 16.66 -5.41
CA ASN A 212 4.44 17.42 -4.65
C ASN A 212 5.51 18.03 -5.59
N PRO A 213 5.65 19.36 -5.67
CA PRO A 213 6.61 20.01 -6.57
C PRO A 213 8.07 19.61 -6.29
N LEU A 214 8.44 19.46 -5.02
CA LEU A 214 9.79 19.05 -4.64
C LEU A 214 10.09 17.61 -5.05
N PHE A 215 9.12 16.70 -4.96
CA PHE A 215 9.26 15.35 -5.49
C PHE A 215 9.59 15.39 -6.99
N ASN A 216 8.87 16.20 -7.77
CA ASN A 216 9.13 16.35 -9.20
C ASN A 216 10.52 16.94 -9.50
N GLN A 217 10.97 17.91 -8.70
CA GLN A 217 12.31 18.49 -8.81
C GLN A 217 13.41 17.44 -8.54
N VAL A 218 13.25 16.62 -7.50
CA VAL A 218 14.21 15.56 -7.19
C VAL A 218 14.18 14.45 -8.24
N ALA A 219 12.99 14.06 -8.70
CA ALA A 219 12.79 12.97 -9.65
C ALA A 219 13.48 13.18 -11.01
N ARG A 220 13.71 14.43 -11.42
CA ARG A 220 14.38 14.80 -12.68
C ARG A 220 15.90 14.96 -12.57
N LEU A 221 16.48 14.85 -11.37
CA LEU A 221 17.91 15.02 -11.20
C LEU A 221 18.69 13.90 -11.90
N GLU A 222 19.60 14.27 -12.78
CA GLU A 222 20.53 13.33 -13.43
C GLU A 222 21.77 13.05 -12.58
N LYS A 223 22.18 14.03 -11.79
CA LYS A 223 23.32 13.97 -10.88
C LYS A 223 23.02 14.76 -9.63
N VAL A 224 23.63 14.35 -8.52
CA VAL A 224 23.60 15.11 -7.27
C VAL A 224 24.95 14.99 -6.58
N THR A 225 25.35 16.10 -5.95
CA THR A 225 26.49 16.17 -5.05
C THR A 225 25.96 16.32 -3.64
N VAL A 226 26.35 15.41 -2.75
CA VAL A 226 25.97 15.42 -1.34
C VAL A 226 27.20 15.69 -0.50
N ALA A 227 27.11 16.63 0.43
CA ALA A 227 28.20 16.95 1.34
C ALA A 227 27.85 16.51 2.78
N GLU A 228 28.78 15.83 3.42
CA GLU A 228 28.74 15.63 4.87
C GLU A 228 28.91 16.97 5.58
N GLN A 229 28.11 17.21 6.62
CA GLN A 229 27.96 18.55 7.20
C GLN A 229 29.21 19.02 7.96
N THR A 230 30.03 18.12 8.49
CA THR A 230 31.17 18.42 9.36
C THR A 230 32.50 18.47 8.58
N SER A 231 32.95 17.32 8.10
CA SER A 231 34.17 17.08 7.32
C SER A 231 34.12 17.65 5.90
N LYS A 232 32.93 18.01 5.41
CA LYS A 232 32.69 18.43 4.02
C LYS A 232 33.07 17.37 2.98
N LYS A 233 33.20 16.11 3.38
CA LYS A 233 33.38 14.99 2.45
C LYS A 233 32.23 14.98 1.45
N VAL A 234 32.57 14.85 0.17
CA VAL A 234 31.62 14.92 -0.94
C VAL A 234 31.34 13.55 -1.54
N TYR A 235 30.07 13.29 -1.82
CA TYR A 235 29.56 12.11 -2.50
C TYR A 235 28.96 12.53 -3.85
N TRP A 236 29.49 11.98 -4.94
CA TRP A 236 29.04 12.24 -6.30
C TRP A 236 28.17 11.10 -6.79
N LEU A 237 26.91 11.40 -7.10
CA LEU A 237 25.90 10.40 -7.42
C LEU A 237 25.27 10.70 -8.78
N ARG A 238 25.09 9.66 -9.60
CA ARG A 238 24.45 9.75 -10.92
C ARG A 238 23.23 8.86 -10.99
N THR A 239 22.25 9.28 -11.79
CA THR A 239 21.01 8.56 -12.03
C THR A 239 21.24 7.26 -12.79
N HIS A 240 20.47 6.23 -12.43
CA HIS A 240 20.34 5.02 -13.24
C HIS A 240 19.31 5.16 -14.37
N ASN A 241 18.52 6.25 -14.36
CA ASN A 241 17.43 6.44 -15.31
C ASN A 241 17.95 6.94 -16.65
N LYS A 242 18.12 6.00 -17.59
CA LYS A 242 18.62 6.32 -18.94
C LYS A 242 17.61 7.10 -19.79
N LEU A 243 16.33 7.16 -19.42
CA LEU A 243 15.35 7.93 -20.18
C LEU A 243 15.63 9.44 -20.15
N LEU A 244 16.21 9.96 -19.05
CA LEU A 244 16.52 11.39 -18.94
C LEU A 244 17.49 11.87 -20.03
N ASP A 245 18.35 10.97 -20.52
CA ASP A 245 19.31 11.22 -21.59
C ASP A 245 18.78 10.75 -22.97
N ARG A 246 17.96 9.68 -22.99
CA ARG A 246 17.58 8.99 -24.24
C ARG A 246 16.23 9.39 -24.82
N TYR A 247 15.35 10.00 -24.04
CA TYR A 247 13.99 10.30 -24.47
C TYR A 247 13.65 11.77 -24.17
N PRO A 248 13.47 12.62 -25.19
CA PRO A 248 13.44 14.07 -25.03
C PRO A 248 12.27 14.58 -24.18
N TYR A 249 11.22 13.78 -24.04
CA TYR A 249 10.04 14.13 -23.25
C TYR A 249 10.14 13.64 -21.79
N ALA A 250 11.16 12.86 -21.42
CA ALA A 250 11.26 12.25 -20.11
C ALA A 250 11.55 13.28 -19.00
N VAL A 251 10.83 13.14 -17.87
CA VAL A 251 11.03 13.97 -16.67
C VAL A 251 11.27 13.13 -15.41
N GLY A 252 11.77 11.90 -15.59
CA GLY A 252 12.39 11.11 -14.52
C GLY A 252 11.47 10.13 -13.80
N ILE A 253 11.54 10.15 -12.46
CA ILE A 253 10.94 9.24 -11.45
C ILE A 253 11.89 8.18 -10.92
N LYS A 254 11.80 6.90 -11.30
CA LYS A 254 12.55 5.88 -10.55
C LYS A 254 12.70 4.55 -11.28
N THR A 255 13.91 4.01 -11.19
CA THR A 255 14.26 2.66 -11.64
C THR A 255 14.25 1.66 -10.50
N GLY A 256 14.05 0.38 -10.81
CA GLY A 256 14.23 -0.73 -9.88
C GLY A 256 14.81 -1.97 -10.57
N TYR A 257 15.66 -2.70 -9.87
CA TYR A 257 16.11 -4.02 -10.31
C TYR A 257 16.49 -4.88 -9.11
N THR A 258 16.07 -6.14 -9.14
CA THR A 258 16.64 -7.26 -8.38
C THR A 258 16.53 -8.49 -9.25
N CYS A 259 17.25 -9.57 -8.91
CA CYS A 259 17.12 -10.83 -9.66
C CYS A 259 15.68 -11.39 -9.63
N LYS A 260 14.90 -11.08 -8.59
CA LYS A 260 13.51 -11.55 -8.45
C LYS A 260 12.51 -10.65 -9.17
N ALA A 261 12.71 -9.33 -9.12
CA ALA A 261 11.78 -8.35 -9.71
C ALA A 261 11.99 -8.13 -11.22
N GLY A 262 13.18 -8.42 -11.73
CA GLY A 262 13.60 -8.02 -13.06
C GLY A 262 13.68 -6.49 -13.19
N GLY A 263 13.63 -5.99 -14.42
CA GLY A 263 13.72 -4.56 -14.71
C GLY A 263 12.42 -3.82 -14.44
N CYS A 264 12.33 -3.08 -13.33
CA CYS A 264 11.19 -2.23 -13.02
C CYS A 264 11.47 -0.77 -13.35
N LEU A 265 10.45 -0.01 -13.74
CA LEU A 265 10.55 1.41 -14.03
C LEU A 265 9.21 2.10 -13.75
N ILE A 266 9.30 3.26 -13.11
CA ILE A 266 8.25 4.27 -13.12
C ILE A 266 8.86 5.48 -13.83
N ALA A 267 8.17 5.97 -14.85
CA ALA A 267 8.60 7.08 -15.67
C ALA A 267 7.47 8.08 -15.87
N ARG A 268 7.83 9.34 -16.09
CA ARG A 268 6.92 10.39 -16.53
C ARG A 268 7.48 11.06 -17.77
N ALA A 269 6.61 11.39 -18.72
CA ALA A 269 6.98 12.11 -19.92
C ALA A 269 5.96 13.20 -20.26
N ILE A 270 6.44 14.36 -20.72
CA ILE A 270 5.61 15.52 -21.06
C ILE A 270 5.89 15.92 -22.51
N LYS A 271 4.85 15.93 -23.35
CA LYS A 271 4.92 16.35 -24.76
C LYS A 271 3.72 17.23 -25.10
N GLY A 272 3.99 18.50 -25.41
CA GLY A 272 2.92 19.49 -25.62
C GLY A 272 2.08 19.65 -24.35
N ASN A 273 0.77 19.46 -24.47
CA ASN A 273 -0.19 19.53 -23.35
C ASN A 273 -0.42 18.18 -22.64
N LYS A 274 0.19 17.08 -23.10
CA LYS A 274 0.03 15.74 -22.51
C LYS A 274 1.13 15.48 -21.49
N ASP A 275 0.72 15.02 -20.32
CA ASP A 275 1.59 14.64 -19.21
C ASP A 275 1.29 13.19 -18.78
N LEU A 276 2.17 12.26 -19.13
CA LEU A 276 1.92 10.83 -19.00
C LEU A 276 2.77 10.19 -17.93
N LEU A 277 2.16 9.27 -17.18
CA LEU A 277 2.82 8.36 -16.24
C LEU A 277 2.84 6.95 -16.81
N LEU A 278 3.97 6.28 -16.65
CA LEU A 278 4.15 4.86 -16.96
C LEU A 278 4.66 4.15 -15.71
N VAL A 279 4.01 3.05 -15.34
CA VAL A 279 4.57 2.01 -14.47
C VAL A 279 4.77 0.76 -15.30
N MET A 280 5.95 0.16 -15.24
CA MET A 280 6.24 -1.14 -15.86
C MET A 280 7.09 -2.02 -14.93
N LEU A 281 6.75 -3.30 -14.89
CA LEU A 281 7.33 -4.29 -13.98
C LEU A 281 7.81 -5.50 -14.77
N ASN A 282 8.99 -6.00 -14.40
CA ASN A 282 9.72 -7.07 -15.08
C ASN A 282 9.88 -6.87 -16.60
N ALA A 283 10.50 -5.75 -16.99
CA ALA A 283 10.79 -5.39 -18.37
C ALA A 283 12.29 -5.53 -18.68
N ARG A 284 12.65 -6.43 -19.59
CA ARG A 284 14.07 -6.68 -19.97
C ARG A 284 14.69 -5.48 -20.70
N ASN A 285 14.00 -4.94 -21.71
CA ASN A 285 14.44 -3.75 -22.45
C ASN A 285 13.59 -2.52 -22.08
N ARG A 286 13.55 -2.18 -20.79
CA ARG A 286 12.63 -1.17 -20.24
C ARG A 286 12.78 0.23 -20.85
N TRP A 287 13.94 0.58 -21.41
CA TRP A 287 14.18 1.92 -21.96
C TRP A 287 13.47 2.11 -23.28
N ASP A 288 13.77 1.25 -24.26
CA ASP A 288 13.18 1.35 -25.60
C ASP A 288 11.67 1.06 -25.54
N ILE A 289 11.27 0.10 -24.70
CA ILE A 289 9.85 -0.18 -24.47
C ILE A 289 9.14 1.03 -23.88
N ALA A 290 9.71 1.71 -22.88
CA ALA A 290 9.10 2.90 -22.31
C ALA A 290 8.97 4.03 -23.33
N SER A 291 10.02 4.32 -24.11
CA SER A 291 9.97 5.32 -25.18
C SER A 291 8.86 5.02 -26.20
N ASN A 292 8.78 3.77 -26.68
CA ASN A 292 7.76 3.35 -27.63
C ASN A 292 6.34 3.43 -27.05
N MET A 293 6.15 3.07 -25.78
CA MET A 293 4.86 3.18 -25.10
C MET A 293 4.44 4.64 -24.93
N PHE A 294 5.37 5.53 -24.60
CA PHE A 294 5.07 6.97 -24.53
C PHE A 294 4.73 7.52 -25.92
N ASP A 295 5.47 7.19 -26.97
CA ASP A 295 5.18 7.65 -28.33
C ASP A 295 3.81 7.18 -28.82
N ALA A 296 3.47 5.91 -28.55
CA ALA A 296 2.14 5.37 -28.85
C ALA A 296 1.04 6.10 -28.06
N ALA A 297 1.25 6.35 -26.76
CA ALA A 297 0.28 7.02 -25.90
C ALA A 297 0.11 8.51 -26.25
N PHE A 298 1.19 9.20 -26.66
CA PHE A 298 1.09 10.57 -27.15
C PHE A 298 0.35 10.66 -28.48
N SER A 299 0.48 9.64 -29.35
CA SER A 299 -0.18 9.58 -30.66
C SER A 299 -1.64 9.15 -30.60
N ALA A 300 -2.08 8.52 -29.50
CA ALA A 300 -3.49 8.22 -29.28
C ALA A 300 -4.29 9.54 -29.13
N ASN A 301 -5.10 9.88 -30.14
CA ASN A 301 -5.93 11.08 -30.15
C ASN A 301 -6.89 11.11 -28.95
N SER A 302 -7.04 12.28 -28.32
CA SER A 302 -7.95 12.52 -27.19
C SER A 302 -9.45 12.43 -27.55
N SER A 303 -9.81 11.99 -28.76
CA SER A 303 -11.18 12.00 -29.30
C SER A 303 -11.93 10.67 -29.21
N ASN A 304 -11.46 9.72 -28.40
CA ASN A 304 -12.32 8.65 -27.89
C ASN A 304 -11.80 8.20 -26.53
N PRO A 305 -12.41 8.63 -25.40
CA PRO A 305 -12.21 7.90 -24.16
C PRO A 305 -12.74 6.48 -24.40
N VAL A 306 -11.83 5.54 -24.63
CA VAL A 306 -12.14 4.11 -24.54
C VAL A 306 -12.40 3.83 -23.06
N VAL A 307 -13.64 4.07 -22.64
CA VAL A 307 -14.14 3.60 -21.36
C VAL A 307 -14.19 2.08 -21.47
N LEU A 308 -13.19 1.41 -20.92
CA LEU A 308 -13.29 -0.02 -20.63
C LEU A 308 -14.29 -0.18 -19.49
N SER A 309 -15.58 -0.26 -19.83
CA SER A 309 -16.53 -1.03 -19.02
C SER A 309 -16.18 -2.51 -19.17
N GLY A 310 -15.08 -2.92 -18.54
CA GLY A 310 -14.84 -4.31 -18.25
C GLY A 310 -15.98 -4.76 -17.34
N ILE A 311 -16.80 -5.67 -17.84
CA ILE A 311 -17.87 -6.32 -17.09
C ILE A 311 -17.30 -6.77 -15.74
N PHE A 312 -17.67 -6.05 -14.68
CA PHE A 312 -17.58 -6.50 -13.31
C PHE A 312 -18.53 -7.70 -13.17
N ARG A 313 -18.08 -8.89 -13.55
CA ARG A 313 -18.56 -10.12 -12.93
C ARG A 313 -17.63 -10.38 -11.76
N SER A 314 -18.02 -9.89 -10.60
CA SER A 314 -17.63 -10.56 -9.38
C SER A 314 -18.15 -12.00 -9.48
N SER A 315 -17.30 -12.95 -9.82
CA SER A 315 -17.47 -14.30 -9.30
C SER A 315 -17.07 -14.24 -7.82
N ALA A 316 -17.84 -13.50 -7.03
CA ALA A 316 -17.93 -13.80 -5.62
C ALA A 316 -18.46 -15.25 -5.56
N PRO A 317 -17.72 -16.19 -4.96
CA PRO A 317 -18.36 -17.43 -4.56
C PRO A 317 -19.51 -17.00 -3.63
N GLN A 318 -20.73 -17.42 -3.97
CA GLN A 318 -21.90 -17.26 -3.09
C GLN A 318 -21.47 -17.63 -1.66
N PRO A 319 -21.77 -16.80 -0.65
CA PRO A 319 -21.40 -17.12 0.72
C PRO A 319 -22.11 -18.41 1.12
N ARG A 320 -21.37 -19.52 1.08
CA ARG A 320 -21.77 -20.74 1.75
C ARG A 320 -21.86 -20.38 3.24
N PRO A 321 -22.97 -20.65 3.95
CA PRO A 321 -23.11 -20.24 5.33
C PRO A 321 -22.00 -20.90 6.15
N LEU A 322 -21.00 -20.11 6.53
CA LEU A 322 -19.98 -20.56 7.47
C LEU A 322 -20.65 -20.63 8.83
N LEU A 323 -20.87 -21.88 9.29
CA LEU A 323 -21.09 -22.20 10.69
C LEU A 323 -19.94 -21.60 11.51
N VAL A 324 -20.18 -20.41 12.06
CA VAL A 324 -19.30 -19.76 13.02
C VAL A 324 -19.25 -20.66 14.25
N LYS A 325 -18.15 -21.39 14.42
CA LYS A 325 -17.88 -22.12 15.66
C LYS A 325 -17.85 -21.11 16.82
N LYS A 326 -18.62 -21.41 17.88
CA LYS A 326 -18.78 -20.61 19.12
C LYS A 326 -17.47 -20.11 19.75
N SER A 327 -16.31 -20.71 19.44
CA SER A 327 -15.00 -20.40 20.04
C SER A 327 -14.42 -19.04 19.63
N GLU A 328 -14.54 -18.60 18.37
CA GLU A 328 -13.93 -17.34 17.91
C GLU A 328 -14.68 -16.09 18.41
N ARG A 329 -15.99 -16.23 18.68
CA ARG A 329 -16.83 -15.15 19.23
C ARG A 329 -16.56 -14.92 20.72
N GLN A 330 -16.10 -15.94 21.46
CA GLN A 330 -15.66 -15.81 22.84
C GLN A 330 -14.27 -15.17 22.94
N GLU A 331 -13.36 -15.49 22.02
CA GLU A 331 -12.00 -14.93 21.99
C GLU A 331 -11.97 -13.44 21.58
N LYS A 332 -12.82 -13.02 20.63
CA LYS A 332 -12.97 -11.58 20.32
C LYS A 332 -13.61 -10.79 21.47
N LYS A 333 -14.54 -11.38 22.22
CA LYS A 333 -15.16 -10.73 23.39
C LYS A 333 -14.18 -10.59 24.56
N SER A 334 -13.29 -11.55 24.78
CA SER A 334 -12.27 -11.48 25.83
C SER A 334 -11.16 -10.47 25.52
N ILE A 335 -10.73 -10.34 24.26
CA ILE A 335 -9.72 -9.34 23.88
C ILE A 335 -10.26 -7.90 24.02
N VAL A 336 -11.53 -7.69 23.67
CA VAL A 336 -12.18 -6.37 23.83
C VAL A 336 -12.36 -6.02 25.31
N SER A 337 -12.70 -6.98 26.17
CA SER A 337 -12.84 -6.73 27.62
C SER A 337 -11.49 -6.41 28.28
N ILE A 338 -10.40 -7.07 27.87
CA ILE A 338 -9.03 -6.81 28.35
C ILE A 338 -8.57 -5.40 27.96
N LYS A 339 -8.73 -5.00 26.69
CA LYS A 339 -8.38 -3.63 26.24
C LYS A 339 -9.18 -2.55 26.96
N LYS A 340 -10.45 -2.82 27.28
CA LYS A 340 -11.31 -1.89 28.02
C LYS A 340 -10.84 -1.74 29.47
N ARG A 341 -10.37 -2.82 30.10
CA ARG A 341 -9.80 -2.82 31.47
C ARG A 341 -8.47 -2.06 31.54
N GLU A 342 -7.58 -2.25 30.56
CA GLU A 342 -6.31 -1.49 30.48
C GLU A 342 -6.54 0.01 30.32
N LEU A 343 -7.52 0.41 29.51
CA LEU A 343 -7.84 1.83 29.31
C LEU A 343 -8.39 2.47 30.60
N THR A 344 -9.22 1.74 31.36
CA THR A 344 -9.76 2.21 32.64
C THR A 344 -8.66 2.35 33.70
N LEU A 345 -7.72 1.40 33.77
CA LEU A 345 -6.58 1.46 34.69
C LEU A 345 -5.64 2.62 34.36
N LYS A 346 -5.37 2.89 33.06
CA LYS A 346 -4.61 4.08 32.65
C LYS A 346 -5.30 5.39 33.03
N LYS A 347 -6.62 5.49 32.86
CA LYS A 347 -7.38 6.69 33.26
C LYS A 347 -7.39 6.90 34.78
N GLN A 348 -7.50 5.83 35.57
CA GLN A 348 -7.41 5.90 37.04
C GLN A 348 -6.01 6.28 37.54
N ALA A 349 -4.95 5.80 36.88
CA ALA A 349 -3.58 6.19 37.20
C ALA A 349 -3.31 7.68 36.91
N ILE A 350 -3.80 8.20 35.77
CA ILE A 350 -3.68 9.61 35.41
C ILE A 350 -4.49 10.51 36.37
N ALA A 351 -5.66 10.06 36.81
CA ALA A 351 -6.47 10.78 37.80
C ALA A 351 -5.79 10.88 39.18
N LYS A 352 -5.11 9.82 39.63
CA LYS A 352 -4.34 9.80 40.90
C LYS A 352 -3.10 10.70 40.87
N VAL A 353 -2.51 10.92 39.70
CA VAL A 353 -1.35 11.83 39.54
C VAL A 353 -1.78 13.30 39.59
N LYS A 354 -3.03 13.63 39.22
CA LYS A 354 -3.54 15.01 39.24
C LYS A 354 -4.02 15.49 40.63
N SER A 355 -4.14 14.61 41.62
CA SER A 355 -4.77 14.92 42.92
C SER A 355 -3.82 14.98 44.13
N GLY A 356 -2.49 15.02 43.96
CA GLY A 356 -1.54 15.00 45.08
C GLY A 356 -0.47 16.08 45.02
N ARG A 357 -0.51 17.05 45.94
CA ARG A 357 0.57 17.99 46.26
C ARG A 357 1.73 17.25 46.97
N HIS A 358 2.94 17.73 46.71
CA HIS A 358 4.21 17.57 47.45
C HIS A 358 5.32 16.58 47.02
N SER A 359 6.47 17.23 46.79
CA SER A 359 7.87 16.82 46.97
C SER A 359 8.59 16.08 45.83
N LYS A 360 9.48 16.83 45.16
CA LYS A 360 10.38 16.42 44.07
C LYS A 360 11.48 15.41 44.48
N LYS A 361 11.43 14.79 45.68
CA LYS A 361 12.44 13.82 46.15
C LYS A 361 12.05 12.34 45.98
N LEU A 362 10.80 12.03 45.60
CA LEU A 362 10.32 10.64 45.43
C LEU A 362 10.39 10.12 43.98
N ILE A 363 10.83 10.94 43.03
CA ILE A 363 10.78 10.63 41.58
C ILE A 363 11.98 9.75 41.14
N ALA A 364 13.07 9.68 41.91
CA ALA A 364 14.25 8.91 41.54
C ALA A 364 14.23 7.42 41.98
N ALA A 365 13.34 7.02 42.91
CA ALA A 365 13.41 5.68 43.53
C ALA A 365 12.44 4.63 42.93
N ARG A 366 11.51 5.02 42.05
CA ARG A 366 10.45 4.10 41.53
C ARG A 366 10.52 3.78 40.04
N LEU A 367 11.59 4.21 39.37
CA LEU A 367 11.92 3.89 37.98
C LEU A 367 13.17 3.01 37.92
N MET A 368 13.10 1.84 38.54
CA MET A 368 14.00 0.71 38.28
C MET A 368 13.13 -0.52 37.99
N PRO A 369 13.50 -1.39 37.04
CA PRO A 369 12.64 -2.47 36.59
C PRO A 369 12.55 -3.53 37.68
N ASP A 370 11.35 -3.75 38.21
CA ASP A 370 11.09 -4.81 39.18
C ASP A 370 11.52 -6.17 38.59
N LYS A 371 12.63 -6.71 39.11
CA LYS A 371 13.21 -7.99 38.69
C LYS A 371 12.19 -9.14 38.79
N ARG A 372 11.18 -9.01 39.66
CA ARG A 372 10.10 -9.98 39.85
C ARG A 372 9.12 -9.95 38.68
N LEU A 373 8.70 -8.75 38.27
CA LEU A 373 7.81 -8.56 37.12
C LEU A 373 8.48 -9.02 35.81
N LYS A 374 9.78 -8.78 35.65
CA LYS A 374 10.54 -9.25 34.48
C LYS A 374 10.64 -10.78 34.45
N LYS A 375 10.79 -11.44 35.60
CA LYS A 375 10.78 -12.92 35.72
C LYS A 375 9.41 -13.52 35.40
N GLU A 376 8.32 -12.90 35.87
CA GLU A 376 6.95 -13.37 35.61
C GLU A 376 6.58 -13.25 34.13
N VAL A 377 6.91 -12.13 33.49
CA VAL A 377 6.69 -11.94 32.04
C VAL A 377 7.52 -12.94 31.22
N ILE A 378 8.76 -13.22 31.60
CA ILE A 378 9.59 -14.23 30.92
C ILE A 378 9.02 -15.64 31.11
N ALA A 379 8.49 -15.97 32.30
CA ALA A 379 7.85 -17.26 32.56
C ALA A 379 6.58 -17.46 31.72
N GLU A 380 5.76 -16.42 31.59
CA GLU A 380 4.54 -16.45 30.77
C GLU A 380 4.84 -16.54 29.26
N LEU A 381 5.90 -15.89 28.78
CA LEU A 381 6.34 -16.02 27.39
C LEU A 381 6.89 -17.42 27.09
N LYS A 382 7.55 -18.07 28.05
CA LYS A 382 8.01 -19.46 27.93
C LYS A 382 6.83 -20.45 27.91
N SER A 383 5.81 -20.26 28.75
CA SER A 383 4.63 -21.13 28.77
C SER A 383 3.83 -21.04 27.46
N ARG A 384 3.66 -19.83 26.91
CA ARG A 384 2.99 -19.60 25.61
C ARG A 384 3.76 -20.21 24.43
N LYS A 385 5.09 -20.19 24.45
CA LYS A 385 5.92 -20.89 23.44
C LYS A 385 5.75 -22.41 23.53
N LYS A 386 5.63 -22.98 24.73
CA LYS A 386 5.40 -24.42 24.93
C LYS A 386 4.01 -24.85 24.42
N LEU A 387 2.97 -24.06 24.69
CA LEU A 387 1.62 -24.25 24.16
C LEU A 387 1.56 -24.19 22.63
N LYS A 388 2.26 -23.22 21.99
CA LYS A 388 2.37 -23.14 20.53
C LYS A 388 3.08 -24.36 19.92
N LYS A 389 4.16 -24.86 20.55
CA LYS A 389 4.85 -26.06 20.08
C LYS A 389 3.95 -27.30 20.17
N HIS A 390 3.17 -27.46 21.24
CA HIS A 390 2.20 -28.54 21.36
C HIS A 390 1.10 -28.46 20.29
N ALA A 391 0.52 -27.28 20.07
CA ALA A 391 -0.51 -27.10 19.05
C ALA A 391 -0.02 -27.43 17.63
N ILE A 392 1.24 -27.09 17.31
CA ILE A 392 1.87 -27.42 16.03
C ILE A 392 2.14 -28.94 15.91
N ALA A 393 2.59 -29.59 16.98
CA ALA A 393 2.81 -31.05 17.00
C ALA A 393 1.49 -31.83 16.82
N GLU A 394 0.41 -31.35 17.43
CA GLU A 394 -0.92 -31.96 17.32
C GLU A 394 -1.57 -31.75 15.94
N SER A 395 -1.29 -30.61 15.29
CA SER A 395 -1.67 -30.35 13.90
C SER A 395 -0.94 -31.31 12.94
N LYS A 396 0.36 -31.52 13.14
CA LYS A 396 1.17 -32.43 12.31
C LYS A 396 0.74 -33.90 12.47
N SER A 397 0.39 -34.34 13.68
CA SER A 397 -0.10 -35.72 13.91
C SER A 397 -1.48 -35.97 13.27
N LYS A 398 -2.37 -34.95 13.28
CA LYS A 398 -3.68 -35.01 12.60
C LYS A 398 -3.55 -35.04 11.08
N VAL A 399 -2.57 -34.34 10.49
CA VAL A 399 -2.29 -34.40 9.05
C VAL A 399 -1.72 -35.78 8.65
N LYS A 400 -0.80 -36.34 9.44
CA LYS A 400 -0.23 -37.67 9.18
C LYS A 400 -1.27 -38.80 9.29
N ARG A 401 -2.21 -38.72 10.24
CA ARG A 401 -3.35 -39.64 10.34
C ARG A 401 -4.32 -39.53 9.16
N ARG A 402 -4.49 -38.36 8.55
CA ARG A 402 -5.34 -38.17 7.37
C ARG A 402 -4.73 -38.75 6.09
N GLN A 403 -3.40 -38.69 5.93
CA GLN A 403 -2.71 -39.31 4.79
C GLN A 403 -2.69 -40.85 4.85
N LEU A 404 -2.72 -41.45 6.05
CA LEU A 404 -2.79 -42.91 6.23
C LEU A 404 -4.18 -43.51 5.94
N VAL A 405 -5.25 -42.70 5.96
CA VAL A 405 -6.62 -43.15 5.66
C VAL A 405 -6.94 -43.12 4.16
N SER A 406 -6.16 -42.40 3.34
CA SER A 406 -6.36 -42.34 1.88
C SER A 406 -5.63 -43.41 1.08
N LEU A 407 -4.98 -44.39 1.74
CA LEU A 407 -4.28 -45.52 1.12
C LEU A 407 -4.89 -46.85 1.58
N LYS A 408 -6.15 -47.12 1.19
CA LYS A 408 -6.70 -48.49 1.18
C LYS A 408 -7.01 -48.90 -0.26
N PRO A 409 -6.58 -50.07 -0.75
CA PRO A 409 -6.77 -50.47 -2.14
C PRO A 409 -8.20 -50.96 -2.39
N VAL A 410 -8.85 -50.39 -3.41
CA VAL A 410 -10.11 -50.91 -3.97
C VAL A 410 -9.78 -52.12 -4.85
N LYS A 411 -10.24 -53.31 -4.44
CA LYS A 411 -10.12 -54.55 -5.23
C LYS A 411 -11.02 -54.49 -6.48
N LYS A 412 -10.44 -54.88 -7.62
CA LYS A 412 -11.05 -55.04 -8.95
C LYS A 412 -12.24 -56.02 -8.94
N ALA A 413 -13.32 -55.67 -9.63
CA ALA A 413 -14.29 -56.62 -10.16
C ALA A 413 -14.20 -56.60 -11.70
N LYS A 414 -13.82 -57.76 -12.27
CA LYS A 414 -13.74 -58.04 -13.70
C LYS A 414 -15.15 -58.11 -14.30
N LYS A 415 -15.36 -57.54 -15.49
CA LYS A 415 -16.38 -58.04 -16.42
C LYS A 415 -15.79 -58.15 -17.82
N ARG A 416 -15.76 -59.39 -18.31
CA ARG A 416 -15.38 -59.82 -19.66
C ARG A 416 -16.36 -59.24 -20.68
N VAL A 417 -15.85 -58.81 -21.81
CA VAL A 417 -16.58 -58.82 -23.09
C VAL A 417 -15.65 -59.48 -24.10
N ASN A 418 -16.00 -60.72 -24.48
CA ASN A 418 -15.62 -61.33 -25.75
C ASN A 418 -16.73 -61.01 -26.74
N LEU A 419 -16.39 -60.62 -27.96
CA LEU A 419 -16.64 -61.39 -29.19
C LEU A 419 -16.26 -60.55 -30.42
N SER A 420 -15.46 -61.21 -31.26
CA SER A 420 -15.36 -61.16 -32.73
C SER A 420 -16.00 -60.00 -33.49
#